data_AF-A0A8T4DWU1-F1
#
_entry.id   AF-A0A8T4DWU1-F1
#
_cell.length_a   1.000
_cell.length_b   1.000
_cell.length_c   1.000
_cell.angle_alpha   90.00
_cell.angle_beta   90.00
_cell.angle_gamma   90.00
#
_symmetry.space_group_name_H-M   'P 1'
#
loop_
_entity.id
_entity.type
_entity.pdbx_description
1 polymer ?
#
loop_
_entity_poly.entity_id
_entity_poly.type
_entity_poly.pdbx_seq_one_letter_code
_entity_poly.pdbx_strand_id
1 'polypeptide(L)'
;MNLKIKFIPYEKMKMDSFSDILRDVKENTIILIDAKLKPEEESEIIEKTMESVSEKFSGIELSSIDFAGEEEMNNFERFKNIIIERIIGKKRGMTIIGPAKIIHKIKKNPKELLLYM
;
A
#
# COMPACT_ATOMS: atom_id res chain seq x y z
N MET A 1 -8.05 -13.29 17.54
CA MET A 1 -6.98 -12.59 16.79
C MET A 1 -7.24 -11.10 16.91
N ASN A 2 -6.30 -10.31 17.42
CA ASN A 2 -6.43 -8.84 17.40
C ASN A 2 -5.83 -8.32 16.09
N LEU A 3 -6.70 -8.13 15.11
CA LEU A 3 -6.36 -7.46 13.85
C LEU A 3 -6.29 -5.95 14.11
N LYS A 4 -5.22 -5.30 13.67
CA LYS A 4 -5.07 -3.84 13.76
C LYS A 4 -5.09 -3.24 12.37
N ILE A 5 -5.64 -2.03 12.24
CA ILE A 5 -5.52 -1.21 11.03
C ILE A 5 -4.74 0.04 11.42
N LYS A 6 -3.62 0.29 10.73
CA LYS A 6 -2.75 1.45 10.95
C LYS A 6 -2.75 2.33 9.70
N PHE A 7 -2.95 3.62 9.88
CA PHE A 7 -2.84 4.60 8.80
C PHE A 7 -1.50 5.34 8.89
N ILE A 8 -0.81 5.49 7.76
CA ILE A 8 0.49 6.17 7.64
C ILE A 8 0.40 7.20 6.51
N PRO A 9 0.54 8.51 6.80
CA PRO A 9 0.72 9.51 5.74
C PRO A 9 2.01 9.23 4.96
N TYR A 10 1.97 9.29 3.63
CA TYR A 10 3.10 9.03 2.74
C TYR A 10 4.32 9.88 3.09
N GLU A 11 4.12 11.13 3.50
CA GLU A 11 5.21 12.05 3.89
C GLU A 11 5.93 11.61 5.18
N LYS A 12 5.31 10.73 5.97
CA LYS A 12 5.89 10.11 7.17
C LYS A 12 6.52 8.74 6.87
N MET A 13 6.33 8.21 5.67
CA MET A 13 6.94 6.97 5.21
C MET A 13 8.39 7.23 4.81
N LYS A 14 9.28 7.30 5.80
CA LYS A 14 10.73 7.41 5.57
C LYS A 14 11.33 6.02 5.36
N MET A 15 12.54 5.96 4.79
CA MET A 15 13.30 4.70 4.65
C MET A 15 13.48 3.95 5.99
N ASP A 16 13.68 4.67 7.10
CA ASP A 16 13.77 4.05 8.43
C ASP A 16 12.42 3.47 8.92
N SER A 17 11.31 3.99 8.42
CA SER A 17 9.95 3.52 8.76
C SER A 17 9.60 2.18 8.12
N PHE A 18 10.40 1.67 7.17
CA PHE A 18 10.18 0.33 6.59
C PHE A 18 10.33 -0.79 7.61
N SER A 19 11.28 -0.68 8.52
CA SER A 19 11.46 -1.63 9.62
C SER A 19 10.24 -1.63 10.56
N ASP A 20 9.64 -0.46 10.79
CA ASP A 20 8.41 -0.34 11.55
C ASP A 20 7.21 -0.96 10.82
N ILE A 21 7.09 -0.73 9.51
CA ILE A 21 6.08 -1.37 8.65
C ILE A 21 6.19 -2.89 8.77
N LEU A 22 7.40 -3.43 8.63
CA LEU A 22 7.67 -4.86 8.73
C LEU A 22 7.32 -5.43 10.12
N ARG A 23 7.66 -4.70 11.20
CA ARG A 23 7.30 -5.11 12.56
C ARG A 23 5.78 -5.16 12.73
N ASP A 24 5.09 -4.12 12.30
CA ASP A 24 3.65 -4.00 12.46
C ASP A 24 2.89 -5.10 11.68
N VAL A 25 3.30 -5.39 10.44
CA VAL A 25 2.66 -6.47 9.66
C VAL A 25 2.90 -7.85 10.28
N LYS A 26 4.08 -8.12 10.85
CA LYS A 26 4.34 -9.38 11.58
C LYS A 26 3.39 -9.54 12.78
N GLU A 27 2.89 -8.44 13.34
CA GLU A 27 1.92 -8.42 14.44
C GLU A 27 0.45 -8.41 13.99
N ASN A 28 0.15 -8.89 12.78
CA ASN A 28 -1.20 -8.87 12.19
C ASN A 28 -1.79 -7.46 12.06
N THR A 29 -0.99 -6.50 11.63
CA THR A 29 -1.47 -5.14 11.29
C THR A 29 -1.64 -5.01 9.78
N ILE A 30 -2.78 -4.46 9.35
CA ILE A 30 -2.98 -3.95 8.00
C ILE A 30 -2.60 -2.47 8.02
N ILE A 31 -1.73 -2.08 7.10
CA ILE A 31 -1.22 -0.71 6.97
C ILE A 31 -1.86 -0.07 5.74
N LEU A 32 -2.38 1.14 5.91
CA LEU A 32 -2.95 2.00 4.88
C LEU A 32 -2.03 3.21 4.69
N ILE A 33 -1.64 3.48 3.45
CA ILE A 33 -0.80 4.62 3.07
C ILE A 33 -1.59 5.52 2.12
N ASP A 34 -1.66 6.82 2.39
CA ASP A 34 -2.45 7.79 1.61
C ASP A 34 -1.78 8.25 0.30
N ALA A 35 -1.10 7.32 -0.36
CA ALA A 35 -0.57 7.47 -1.70
C ALA A 35 -0.49 6.10 -2.38
N LYS A 36 -0.48 6.10 -3.70
CA LYS A 36 -0.01 4.95 -4.48
C LYS A 36 1.52 4.95 -4.43
N LEU A 37 2.10 3.89 -3.86
CA LEU A 37 3.55 3.75 -3.83
C LEU A 37 4.13 3.66 -5.25
N LYS A 38 5.36 4.12 -5.40
CA LYS A 38 6.12 3.94 -6.62
C LYS A 38 6.57 2.47 -6.71
N PRO A 39 6.73 1.92 -7.92
CA PRO A 39 7.17 0.53 -8.08
C PRO A 39 8.47 0.21 -7.34
N GLU A 40 9.38 1.17 -7.26
CA GLU A 40 10.65 1.02 -6.55
C GLU A 40 10.44 0.90 -5.02
N GLU A 41 9.52 1.67 -4.46
CA GLU A 41 9.14 1.62 -3.04
C GLU A 41 8.43 0.30 -2.71
N GLU A 42 7.50 -0.15 -3.57
CA GLU A 42 6.83 -1.45 -3.40
C GLU A 42 7.84 -2.60 -3.45
N SER A 43 8.78 -2.55 -4.39
CA SER A 43 9.82 -3.57 -4.54
C SER A 43 10.74 -3.64 -3.32
N GLU A 44 11.17 -2.50 -2.77
CA GLU A 44 12.01 -2.44 -1.57
C GLU A 44 11.29 -3.06 -0.35
N ILE A 45 9.99 -2.80 -0.20
CA ILE A 45 9.18 -3.38 0.89
C ILE A 45 9.08 -4.90 0.75
N ILE A 46 8.85 -5.39 -0.47
CA ILE A 46 8.77 -6.82 -0.76
C ILE A 46 10.11 -7.49 -0.47
N GLU A 47 11.21 -6.91 -0.96
CA GLU A 47 12.57 -7.45 -0.80
C GLU A 47 12.94 -7.60 0.68
N LYS A 48 12.82 -6.52 1.47
CA LYS A 48 13.07 -6.56 2.93
C LYS A 48 12.13 -7.52 3.66
N THR A 49 10.92 -7.72 3.14
CA THR A 49 10.00 -8.70 3.70
C THR A 49 10.46 -10.12 3.46
N MET A 50 10.94 -10.43 2.26
CA MET A 50 11.42 -11.76 1.90
C MET A 50 12.61 -12.19 2.75
N GLU A 51 13.50 -11.27 3.14
CA GLU A 51 14.59 -11.52 4.10
C GLU A 51 14.08 -11.95 5.49
N SER A 52 12.83 -11.62 5.81
CA SER A 52 12.20 -11.80 7.11
C SER A 52 11.15 -12.92 7.14
N VAL A 53 10.94 -13.62 6.02
CA VAL A 53 10.01 -14.74 5.91
C VAL A 53 10.49 -15.91 6.77
N SER A 54 9.55 -16.55 7.46
CA SER A 54 9.79 -17.72 8.31
C SER A 54 8.52 -18.57 8.38
N GLU A 55 8.58 -19.73 9.04
CA GLU A 55 7.40 -20.59 9.25
C GLU A 55 6.24 -19.85 9.93
N LYS A 56 6.55 -18.87 10.78
CA LYS A 56 5.56 -18.07 11.52
C LYS A 56 5.04 -16.87 10.72
N PHE A 57 5.78 -16.42 9.70
CA PHE A 57 5.46 -15.25 8.90
C PHE A 57 5.69 -15.53 7.41
N SER A 58 4.59 -15.71 6.68
CA SER A 58 4.59 -16.07 5.26
C SER A 58 4.82 -14.89 4.30
N GLY A 59 5.18 -13.72 4.82
CA GLY A 59 5.34 -12.49 4.05
C GLY A 59 4.09 -11.61 4.03
N ILE A 60 4.12 -10.63 3.13
CA ILE A 60 3.07 -9.63 2.93
C ILE A 60 2.43 -9.74 1.55
N GLU A 61 1.30 -9.07 1.40
CA GLU A 61 0.76 -8.68 0.10
C GLU A 61 0.57 -7.16 0.08
N LEU A 62 0.84 -6.55 -1.08
CA LEU A 62 0.56 -5.15 -1.35
C LEU A 62 -0.59 -5.03 -2.34
N SER A 63 -1.43 -4.02 -2.14
CA SER A 63 -2.48 -3.64 -3.07
C SER A 63 -2.59 -2.13 -3.12
N SER A 64 -2.76 -1.58 -4.31
CA SER A 64 -2.89 -0.15 -4.50
C SER A 64 -4.23 0.16 -5.18
N ILE A 65 -4.93 1.19 -4.69
CA ILE A 65 -6.14 1.75 -5.30
C ILE A 65 -5.74 3.05 -5.98
N ASP A 66 -6.04 3.15 -7.27
CA ASP A 66 -5.80 4.35 -8.05
C ASP A 66 -7.02 5.27 -8.00
N PHE A 67 -6.84 6.50 -7.49
CA PHE A 67 -7.91 7.50 -7.43
C PHE A 67 -8.00 8.34 -8.71
N ALA A 68 -7.09 8.13 -9.66
CA ALA A 68 -7.03 8.87 -10.91
C ALA A 68 -8.02 8.36 -11.97
N GLY A 69 -8.61 7.18 -11.78
CA GLY A 69 -9.56 6.56 -12.72
C GLY A 69 -8.84 5.94 -13.92
N GLU A 70 -8.95 4.64 -14.11
CA GLU A 70 -8.29 3.93 -15.22
C GLU A 70 -9.11 3.97 -16.54
N GLU A 71 -10.37 4.39 -16.49
CA GLU A 71 -11.27 4.41 -17.65
C GLU A 71 -11.21 5.76 -18.39
N GLU A 72 -10.91 5.71 -19.69
CA GLU A 72 -11.05 6.80 -20.68
C GLU A 72 -10.43 8.17 -20.32
N MET A 73 -9.29 8.18 -19.65
CA MET A 73 -8.52 9.42 -19.49
C MET A 73 -7.92 9.88 -20.82
N ASN A 74 -8.54 10.90 -21.42
CA ASN A 74 -7.97 11.65 -22.54
C ASN A 74 -6.60 12.26 -22.17
N ASN A 75 -5.75 12.49 -23.19
CA ASN A 75 -4.37 12.98 -23.01
C ASN A 75 -4.25 14.24 -22.13
N PHE A 76 -5.26 15.10 -22.15
CA PHE A 76 -5.32 16.30 -21.31
C PHE A 76 -5.44 15.97 -19.81
N GLU A 77 -6.30 15.02 -19.44
CA GLU A 77 -6.48 14.59 -18.05
C GLU A 77 -5.22 13.91 -17.51
N ARG A 78 -4.51 13.14 -18.35
CA ARG A 78 -3.21 12.54 -17.99
C ARG A 78 -2.18 13.61 -17.64
N PHE A 79 -2.08 14.66 -18.46
CA PHE A 79 -1.18 15.77 -18.22
C PHE A 79 -1.54 16.53 -16.93
N LYS A 80 -2.83 16.79 -16.71
CA LYS A 80 -3.33 17.42 -15.48
C LYS A 80 -2.99 16.60 -14.24
N ASN A 81 -3.15 15.28 -14.29
CA ASN A 81 -2.76 14.40 -13.17
C ASN A 81 -1.27 14.48 -12.87
N ILE A 82 -0.40 14.46 -13.88
CA ILE A 82 1.05 14.61 -13.68
C ILE A 82 1.39 15.94 -12.97
N ILE A 83 0.72 17.05 -13.35
CA ILE A 83 0.92 18.34 -12.68
C ILE A 83 0.46 18.27 -11.22
N ILE A 84 -0.74 17.71 -10.98
CA ILE A 84 -1.29 17.58 -9.62
C ILE A 84 -0.35 16.75 -8.74
N GLU A 85 0.12 15.59 -9.22
CA GLU A 85 1.04 14.72 -8.47
C GLU A 85 2.36 15.41 -8.16
N ARG A 86 2.88 16.25 -9.06
CA ARG A 86 4.07 17.06 -8.78
C ARG A 86 3.84 18.12 -7.71
N ILE A 87 2.67 18.74 -7.68
CA ILE A 87 2.32 19.76 -6.68
C ILE A 87 2.10 19.12 -5.30
N ILE A 88 1.37 17.99 -5.25
CA ILE A 88 1.10 17.27 -4.00
C ILE A 88 2.37 16.54 -3.51
N GLY A 89 3.26 16.15 -4.42
CA GLY A 89 4.50 15.43 -4.10
C GLY A 89 4.31 13.92 -3.93
N LYS A 90 3.13 13.39 -4.25
CA LYS A 90 2.81 11.94 -4.18
C LYS A 90 1.79 11.55 -5.25
N LYS A 91 1.78 10.26 -5.60
CA LYS A 91 0.80 9.71 -6.54
C LYS A 91 -0.56 9.60 -5.88
N ARG A 92 -1.61 9.98 -6.60
CA ARG A 92 -2.98 9.91 -6.09
C ARG A 92 -3.41 8.47 -5.95
N GLY A 93 -3.78 8.05 -4.75
CA GLY A 93 -4.20 6.68 -4.51
C GLY A 93 -4.03 6.32 -3.04
N MET A 94 -4.23 5.05 -2.75
CA MET A 94 -3.98 4.47 -1.45
C MET A 94 -3.31 3.11 -1.61
N THR A 95 -2.24 2.86 -0.87
CA THR A 95 -1.58 1.56 -0.82
C THR A 95 -1.91 0.85 0.49
N ILE A 96 -2.10 -0.45 0.40
CA ILE A 96 -2.52 -1.33 1.48
C ILE A 96 -1.48 -2.43 1.58
N ILE A 97 -0.98 -2.64 2.78
CA ILE A 97 0.05 -3.64 3.07
C ILE A 97 -0.44 -4.47 4.24
N GLY A 98 -0.35 -5.78 4.16
CA GLY A 98 -0.64 -6.63 5.31
C GLY A 98 -0.14 -8.05 5.13
N PRO A 99 -0.31 -8.91 6.14
CA PRO A 99 0.11 -10.30 6.06
C PRO A 99 -0.59 -11.02 4.91
N ALA A 100 0.15 -11.81 4.14
CA ALA A 100 -0.41 -12.54 2.98
C ALA A 100 -1.63 -13.41 3.36
N LYS A 101 -1.62 -14.01 4.56
CA LYS A 101 -2.74 -14.83 5.09
C LYS A 101 -4.04 -14.03 5.31
N ILE A 102 -3.95 -12.70 5.46
CA ILE A 102 -5.07 -11.80 5.75
C ILE A 102 -5.50 -11.07 4.48
N ILE A 103 -4.56 -10.54 3.71
CA ILE A 103 -4.87 -9.78 2.48
C ILE A 103 -5.53 -10.67 1.41
N HIS A 104 -5.20 -11.97 1.33
CA HIS A 104 -5.87 -12.89 0.39
C HIS A 104 -7.40 -12.96 0.60
N LYS A 105 -7.91 -12.56 1.78
CA LYS A 105 -9.35 -12.46 2.08
C LYS A 105 -9.98 -11.10 1.75
N ILE A 106 -9.18 -10.09 1.38
CA ILE A 106 -9.67 -8.77 1.01
C ILE A 106 -10.16 -8.81 -0.43
N LYS A 107 -11.45 -8.56 -0.63
CA LYS A 107 -12.06 -8.48 -1.96
C LYS A 107 -11.80 -7.07 -2.51
N LYS A 108 -11.05 -6.99 -3.61
CA LYS A 108 -10.68 -5.73 -4.26
C LYS A 108 -11.81 -5.32 -5.20
N ASN A 109 -12.30 -4.09 -5.07
CA ASN A 109 -13.21 -3.45 -6.01
C ASN A 109 -12.64 -2.04 -6.28
N PRO A 110 -12.57 -1.54 -7.53
CA PRO A 110 -12.04 -0.21 -7.83
C PRO A 110 -12.69 0.95 -7.05
N LYS A 111 -13.87 0.73 -6.45
CA LYS A 111 -14.60 1.72 -5.65
C LYS A 111 -14.48 1.55 -4.14
N GLU A 112 -14.11 0.36 -3.66
CA GLU A 112 -14.16 0.03 -2.23
C GLU A 112 -13.16 -1.07 -1.88
N LEU A 113 -12.61 -0.97 -0.68
CA LEU A 113 -11.86 -2.06 -0.08
C LEU A 113 -12.70 -2.68 1.04
N LEU A 114 -13.01 -3.97 0.91
CA LEU A 114 -13.75 -4.71 1.93
C LEU A 114 -12.86 -5.77 2.57
N LEU A 115 -12.70 -5.64 3.89
CA LEU A 115 -12.05 -6.61 4.73
C LEU A 115 -13.12 -7.38 5.50
N TYR A 116 -13.27 -8.67 5.21
CA TYR A 116 -14.15 -9.56 5.97
C TYR A 116 -13.39 -10.08 7.19
N MET A 117 -13.82 -9.66 8.38
CA MET A 117 -13.26 -10.05 9.68
C MET A 117 -14.04 -11.21 10.31
#